data_AF-A0A4U3LQZ9-F1
#
_entry.id   AF-A0A4U3LQZ9-F1
#
_cell.length_a   1.000
_cell.length_b   1.000
_cell.length_c   1.000
_cell.angle_alpha   90.00
_cell.angle_beta   90.00
_cell.angle_gamma   90.00
#
_symmetry.space_group_name_H-M   'P 1'
#
loop_
_entity.id
_entity.type
_entity.pdbx_description
1 polymer ?
#
loop_
_entity_poly.entity_id
_entity_poly.type
_entity_poly.pdbx_seq_one_letter_code
_entity_poly.pdbx_strand_id
1 'polypeptide(L)'
;MITRLAVLAGLAAVLTSAVAVAAPAENYAQYSLMFEKSAGQYYAGGTAAGQWAWTPLSATESDISWGDPKSWPPKSAEHFIHDGDWVLLDGYNDGAGRPLTQIQRVTSEKLGDANCNNLKPIPSAGGRQHYVRWTIPTTGYCLDATGTIKPPNGSTTVNFRHLQKWLPPHPCSNPYYKSQTCITQYEQWWDDNQHPYALQLTRTVELARRLGMAFTNHTTVPLTWNADGRYYWHY
;
A
#
# COMPACT_ATOMS: atom_id res chain seq x y z
N MET A 1 -17.32 17.96 -80.66
CA MET A 1 -16.17 18.76 -80.19
C MET A 1 -16.57 19.44 -78.88
N ILE A 2 -15.65 19.56 -77.92
CA ILE A 2 -15.74 20.24 -76.61
C ILE A 2 -16.47 19.43 -75.51
N THR A 3 -16.01 19.24 -74.26
CA THR A 3 -14.69 19.17 -73.59
C THR A 3 -15.00 18.47 -72.25
N ARG A 4 -14.29 17.38 -71.88
CA ARG A 4 -14.48 16.71 -70.57
C ARG A 4 -13.65 17.46 -69.52
N LEU A 5 -14.31 18.07 -68.52
CA LEU A 5 -13.63 18.55 -67.30
C LEU A 5 -13.39 17.37 -66.36
N ALA A 6 -12.12 17.08 -66.08
CA ALA A 6 -11.71 16.20 -64.99
C ALA A 6 -11.53 17.03 -63.71
N VAL A 7 -12.31 16.74 -62.67
CA VAL A 7 -12.14 17.30 -61.34
C VAL A 7 -11.20 16.39 -60.56
N LEU A 8 -9.96 16.83 -60.36
CA LEU A 8 -9.01 16.22 -59.43
C LEU A 8 -9.42 16.59 -58.00
N ALA A 9 -9.95 15.61 -57.25
CA ALA A 9 -10.12 15.73 -55.81
C ALA A 9 -8.77 15.47 -55.12
N GLY A 10 -8.09 16.53 -54.71
CA GLY A 10 -6.90 16.45 -53.87
C GLY A 10 -7.28 16.10 -52.44
N LEU A 11 -6.98 14.87 -51.99
CA LEU A 11 -7.01 14.51 -50.57
C LEU A 11 -5.81 15.15 -49.86
N ALA A 12 -6.06 16.24 -49.14
CA ALA A 12 -5.13 16.77 -48.16
C ALA A 12 -5.14 15.84 -46.92
N ALA A 13 -4.12 14.99 -46.80
CA ALA A 13 -3.88 14.23 -45.58
C ALA A 13 -3.39 15.18 -44.48
N VAL A 14 -4.30 15.60 -43.61
CA VAL A 14 -3.95 16.32 -42.38
C VAL A 14 -3.29 15.32 -41.43
N LEU A 15 -1.96 15.34 -41.39
CA LEU A 15 -1.16 14.66 -40.38
C LEU A 15 -1.44 15.33 -39.03
N THR A 16 -2.41 14.80 -38.28
CA THR A 16 -2.56 15.12 -36.86
C THR A 16 -1.43 14.43 -36.11
N SER A 17 -0.38 15.18 -35.80
CA SER A 17 0.66 14.77 -34.85
C SER A 17 -0.02 14.51 -33.50
N ALA A 18 -0.36 13.24 -33.23
CA ALA A 18 -0.84 12.81 -31.94
C ALA A 18 0.28 13.05 -30.93
N VAL A 19 0.17 14.12 -30.14
CA VAL A 19 1.01 14.32 -28.97
C VAL A 19 0.73 13.15 -28.04
N ALA A 20 1.69 12.24 -27.90
CA ALA A 20 1.60 11.12 -26.98
C ALA A 20 1.55 11.71 -25.56
N VAL A 21 0.34 11.83 -25.01
CA VAL A 21 0.13 12.14 -23.61
C VAL A 21 0.73 10.98 -22.82
N ALA A 22 1.81 11.25 -22.08
CA ALA A 22 2.42 10.25 -21.21
C ALA A 22 1.33 9.69 -20.29
N ALA A 23 1.25 8.36 -20.20
CA ALA A 23 0.32 7.73 -19.27
C ALA A 23 0.60 8.28 -17.86
N PRO A 24 -0.44 8.64 -17.09
CA PRO A 24 -0.25 9.13 -15.74
C PRO A 24 0.56 8.10 -14.96
N ALA A 25 1.56 8.58 -14.22
CA ALA A 25 2.39 7.73 -13.38
C ALA A 25 1.51 6.89 -12.45
N GLU A 26 1.84 5.62 -12.30
CA GLU A 26 1.09 4.76 -11.40
C GLU A 26 1.28 5.22 -9.95
N ASN A 27 0.20 5.19 -9.19
CA ASN A 27 0.22 5.63 -7.80
C ASN A 27 -0.38 4.60 -6.87
N TYR A 28 -0.07 4.72 -5.59
CA TYR A 28 -0.44 3.77 -4.57
C TYR A 28 -1.96 3.59 -4.41
N ALA A 29 -2.78 4.62 -4.65
CA ALA A 29 -4.24 4.49 -4.59
C ALA A 29 -4.80 3.52 -5.64
N GLN A 30 -4.19 3.43 -6.83
CA GLN A 30 -4.61 2.48 -7.85
C GLN A 30 -4.48 1.01 -7.42
N TYR A 31 -3.66 0.75 -6.39
CA TYR A 31 -3.35 -0.58 -5.88
C TYR A 31 -3.98 -0.85 -4.52
N SER A 32 -3.89 0.11 -3.60
CA SER A 32 -4.41 -0.05 -2.24
C SER A 32 -5.91 0.23 -2.13
N LEU A 33 -6.44 1.10 -2.99
CA LEU A 33 -7.80 1.66 -2.89
C LEU A 33 -8.04 2.45 -1.59
N MET A 34 -6.96 3.01 -1.00
CA MET A 34 -6.97 3.65 0.32
C MET A 34 -8.06 4.71 0.52
N PHE A 35 -8.40 5.49 -0.51
CA PHE A 35 -9.41 6.56 -0.43
C PHE A 35 -10.76 6.17 -1.02
N GLU A 36 -10.97 4.88 -1.29
CA GLU A 36 -12.25 4.32 -1.70
C GLU A 36 -12.82 3.49 -0.55
N LYS A 37 -14.16 3.48 -0.41
CA LYS A 37 -14.81 2.50 0.47
C LYS A 37 -14.65 1.13 -0.16
N SER A 38 -13.64 0.41 0.29
CA SER A 38 -13.25 -0.87 -0.27
C SER A 38 -12.89 -1.86 0.82
N ALA A 39 -13.12 -3.14 0.55
CA ALA A 39 -12.82 -4.22 1.46
C ALA A 39 -12.39 -5.47 0.69
N GLY A 40 -11.70 -6.38 1.37
CA GLY A 40 -11.33 -7.65 0.79
C GLY A 40 -11.12 -8.74 1.82
N GLN A 41 -11.20 -9.99 1.37
CA GLN A 41 -11.03 -11.17 2.20
C GLN A 41 -10.09 -12.16 1.52
N TYR A 42 -9.12 -12.65 2.29
CA TYR A 42 -8.11 -13.61 1.82
C TYR A 42 -8.24 -14.95 2.55
N TYR A 43 -7.88 -16.02 1.85
CA TYR A 43 -8.15 -17.40 2.24
C TYR A 43 -6.86 -18.21 2.36
N ALA A 44 -6.77 -19.06 3.37
CA ALA A 44 -5.73 -20.07 3.55
C ALA A 44 -6.38 -21.44 3.75
N GLY A 45 -5.95 -22.45 2.99
CA GLY A 45 -6.48 -23.82 3.13
C GLY A 45 -8.01 -23.90 2.97
N GLY A 46 -8.62 -23.06 2.12
CA GLY A 46 -10.07 -23.03 1.89
C GLY A 46 -10.89 -22.30 2.95
N THR A 47 -10.28 -21.79 4.02
CA THR A 47 -10.94 -21.00 5.07
C THR A 47 -10.58 -19.52 4.93
N ALA A 48 -11.51 -18.63 5.26
CA ALA A 48 -11.22 -17.20 5.34
C ALA A 48 -10.20 -16.95 6.45
N ALA A 49 -8.99 -16.52 6.08
CA ALA A 49 -7.87 -16.31 7.00
C ALA A 49 -7.84 -14.90 7.57
N GLY A 50 -8.39 -13.93 6.84
CA GLY A 50 -8.50 -12.56 7.30
C GLY A 50 -9.28 -11.67 6.34
N GLN A 51 -9.68 -10.52 6.84
CA GLN A 51 -10.39 -9.48 6.10
C GLN A 51 -9.73 -8.13 6.35
N TRP A 52 -9.81 -7.25 5.36
CA TRP A 52 -9.43 -5.86 5.45
C TRP A 52 -10.54 -4.94 4.95
N ALA A 53 -10.58 -3.72 5.45
CA ALA A 53 -11.45 -2.67 4.91
C ALA A 53 -10.84 -1.28 5.11
N TRP A 54 -10.87 -0.47 4.04
CA TRP A 54 -10.56 0.95 4.09
C TRP A 54 -11.79 1.75 4.53
N THR A 55 -11.55 2.73 5.40
CA THR A 55 -12.51 3.74 5.84
C THR A 55 -11.94 5.11 5.50
N PRO A 56 -12.26 5.66 4.31
CA PRO A 56 -11.83 7.00 3.94
C PRO A 56 -12.42 8.03 4.90
N LEU A 57 -11.57 8.89 5.46
CA LEU A 57 -11.95 9.95 6.40
C LEU A 57 -11.99 11.31 5.71
N SER A 58 -11.09 11.52 4.74
CA SER A 58 -11.03 12.72 3.92
C SER A 58 -10.42 12.38 2.55
N ALA A 59 -10.11 13.40 1.74
CA ALA A 59 -9.39 13.21 0.48
C ALA A 59 -7.93 12.74 0.67
N THR A 60 -7.39 12.88 1.88
CA THR A 60 -5.98 12.59 2.19
C THR A 60 -5.81 11.70 3.41
N GLU A 61 -6.88 11.30 4.09
CA GLU A 61 -6.82 10.47 5.30
C GLU A 61 -7.73 9.27 5.19
N SER A 62 -7.24 8.13 5.68
CA SER A 62 -8.00 6.88 5.70
C SER A 62 -7.51 5.96 6.80
N ASP A 63 -8.43 5.17 7.33
CA ASP A 63 -8.11 4.08 8.24
C ASP A 63 -8.23 2.73 7.54
N ILE A 64 -7.35 1.78 7.84
CA ILE A 64 -7.55 0.38 7.47
C ILE A 64 -7.71 -0.50 8.70
N SER A 65 -8.78 -1.28 8.68
CA SER A 65 -9.05 -2.34 9.64
C SER A 65 -8.57 -3.67 9.07
N TRP A 66 -7.92 -4.49 9.90
CA TRP A 66 -7.53 -5.87 9.58
C TRP A 66 -8.04 -6.80 10.69
N GLY A 67 -8.62 -7.96 10.34
CA GLY A 67 -9.09 -8.87 11.39
C GLY A 67 -9.73 -10.17 10.90
N ASP A 68 -10.18 -10.98 11.86
CA ASP A 68 -10.94 -12.20 11.61
C ASP A 68 -12.35 -11.83 11.08
N PRO A 69 -12.75 -12.34 9.90
CA PRO A 69 -14.08 -12.14 9.34
C PRO A 69 -15.23 -12.54 10.27
N LYS A 70 -15.01 -13.53 11.15
CA LYS A 70 -16.04 -14.05 12.07
C LYS A 70 -16.29 -13.13 13.27
N SER A 71 -15.35 -12.25 13.59
CA SER A 71 -15.46 -11.29 14.69
C SER A 71 -15.36 -9.85 14.20
N TRP A 72 -15.85 -9.59 12.99
CA TRP A 72 -15.81 -8.26 12.38
C TRP A 72 -16.84 -7.31 13.00
N PRO A 73 -16.50 -6.02 13.24
CA PRO A 73 -15.23 -5.34 12.96
C PRO A 73 -14.16 -5.57 14.04
N PRO A 74 -12.86 -5.48 13.69
CA PRO A 74 -11.78 -5.54 14.66
C PRO A 74 -11.79 -4.30 15.58
N LYS A 75 -11.15 -4.44 16.74
CA LYS A 75 -11.04 -3.36 17.74
C LYS A 75 -10.03 -2.28 17.38
N SER A 76 -9.19 -2.48 16.36
CA SER A 76 -8.15 -1.53 16.00
C SER A 76 -8.11 -1.29 14.49
N ALA A 77 -7.72 -0.08 14.10
CA ALA A 77 -7.39 0.28 12.74
C ALA A 77 -6.09 1.11 12.70
N GLU A 78 -5.38 1.00 11.59
CA GLU A 78 -4.20 1.81 11.27
C GLU A 78 -4.64 3.09 10.58
N HIS A 79 -4.11 4.25 11.01
CA HIS A 79 -4.43 5.55 10.45
C HIS A 79 -3.32 6.03 9.50
N PHE A 80 -3.72 6.38 8.28
CA PHE A 80 -2.82 6.83 7.23
C PHE A 80 -3.17 8.20 6.69
N ILE A 81 -2.13 8.93 6.31
CA ILE A 81 -2.21 10.28 5.74
C ILE A 81 -1.42 10.32 4.43
N HIS A 82 -2.02 10.77 3.34
CA HIS A 82 -1.33 11.11 2.11
C HIS A 82 -0.86 12.58 2.17
N ASP A 83 0.45 12.78 2.10
CA ASP A 83 1.11 14.07 2.14
C ASP A 83 2.23 14.13 1.09
N GLY A 84 2.04 14.97 0.07
CA GLY A 84 2.98 15.11 -1.03
C GLY A 84 3.16 13.80 -1.82
N ASP A 85 4.39 13.28 -1.88
CA ASP A 85 4.70 12.00 -2.56
C ASP A 85 4.71 10.81 -1.59
N TRP A 86 4.08 10.94 -0.43
CA TRP A 86 4.15 9.91 0.62
C TRP A 86 2.80 9.59 1.22
N VAL A 87 2.63 8.31 1.54
CA VAL A 87 1.67 7.86 2.52
C VAL A 87 2.42 7.68 3.83
N LEU A 88 1.89 8.29 4.87
CA LEU A 88 2.44 8.32 6.22
C LEU A 88 1.57 7.49 7.15
N LEU A 89 2.17 6.65 7.98
CA LEU A 89 1.51 5.96 9.10
C LEU A 89 1.61 6.83 10.36
N ASP A 90 0.47 7.27 10.89
CA ASP A 90 0.43 8.16 12.07
C ASP A 90 0.29 7.36 13.39
N GLY A 91 -0.35 6.19 13.32
CA GLY A 91 -0.57 5.31 14.46
C GLY A 91 -1.82 4.46 14.33
N TYR A 92 -2.38 4.10 15.47
CA TYR A 92 -3.52 3.20 15.57
C TYR A 92 -4.63 3.81 16.43
N ASN A 93 -5.87 3.47 16.10
CA ASN A 93 -7.05 3.83 16.88
C ASN A 93 -7.78 2.57 17.38
N ASP A 94 -8.74 2.78 18.29
CA ASP A 94 -9.62 1.73 18.82
C ASP A 94 -10.87 1.52 17.93
N GLY A 95 -10.65 1.47 16.62
CA GLY A 95 -11.64 1.24 15.57
C GLY A 95 -11.71 2.41 14.57
N ALA A 96 -11.91 2.08 13.29
CA ALA A 96 -11.88 3.06 12.20
C ALA A 96 -12.79 4.28 12.44
N GLY A 97 -12.29 5.46 12.07
CA GLY A 97 -12.94 6.75 12.25
C GLY A 97 -12.85 7.31 13.67
N ARG A 98 -12.12 6.65 14.59
CA ARG A 98 -11.93 7.12 15.96
C ARG A 98 -10.58 7.82 16.15
N PRO A 99 -10.45 8.68 17.18
CA PRO A 99 -9.17 9.29 17.52
C PRO A 99 -8.07 8.25 17.75
N LEU A 100 -6.83 8.63 17.43
CA LEU A 100 -5.64 7.83 17.71
C LEU A 100 -5.55 7.50 19.21
N THR A 101 -5.38 6.22 19.51
CA THR A 101 -5.17 5.70 20.86
C THR A 101 -3.74 5.20 21.05
N GLN A 102 -2.99 4.99 19.96
CA GLN A 102 -1.58 4.61 19.95
C GLN A 102 -0.85 5.43 18.87
N ILE A 103 -0.13 6.46 19.29
CA ILE A 103 0.59 7.40 18.42
C ILE A 103 1.95 6.80 18.07
N GLN A 104 2.24 6.64 16.78
CA GLN A 104 3.50 6.11 16.28
C GLN A 104 4.43 7.23 15.83
N ARG A 105 5.63 7.33 16.44
CA ARG A 105 6.63 8.32 16.03
C ARG A 105 7.99 7.71 15.78
N VAL A 106 8.57 8.01 14.63
CA VAL A 106 9.92 7.63 14.25
C VAL A 106 10.96 8.58 14.85
N THR A 107 12.09 8.02 15.24
CA THR A 107 13.29 8.75 15.70
C THR A 107 14.40 8.70 14.65
N SER A 108 14.37 7.73 13.74
CA SER A 108 15.25 7.63 12.58
C SER A 108 14.51 6.94 11.45
N GLU A 109 14.64 7.47 10.24
CA GLU A 109 14.18 6.84 9.02
C GLU A 109 15.20 6.99 7.91
N LYS A 110 15.37 5.93 7.12
CA LYS A 110 16.27 5.91 5.98
C LYS A 110 15.59 5.31 4.76
N LEU A 111 15.99 5.79 3.59
CA LEU A 111 15.62 5.27 2.28
C LEU A 111 16.87 4.75 1.58
N GLY A 112 16.77 3.55 1.01
CA GLY A 112 17.82 2.90 0.24
C GLY A 112 17.28 2.27 -1.04
N ASP A 113 18.13 1.54 -1.75
CA ASP A 113 17.72 0.76 -2.91
C ASP A 113 16.91 -0.49 -2.51
N ALA A 114 16.39 -1.24 -3.49
CA ALA A 114 15.56 -2.43 -3.28
C ALA A 114 16.20 -3.50 -2.38
N ASN A 115 17.53 -3.52 -2.26
CA ASN A 115 18.27 -4.47 -1.43
C ASN A 115 18.57 -3.92 -0.03
N CYS A 116 18.02 -2.74 0.31
CA CYS A 116 18.34 -1.98 1.53
C CYS A 116 19.82 -1.59 1.63
N ASN A 117 20.52 -1.43 0.50
CA ASN A 117 21.84 -0.83 0.49
C ASN A 117 21.71 0.70 0.32
N ASN A 118 22.82 1.41 0.53
CA ASN A 118 22.90 2.85 0.32
C ASN A 118 21.86 3.67 1.11
N LEU A 119 21.48 3.19 2.31
CA LEU A 119 20.49 3.83 3.16
C LEU A 119 20.92 5.25 3.56
N LYS A 120 20.09 6.23 3.22
CA LYS A 120 20.29 7.64 3.56
C LYS A 120 19.10 8.15 4.38
N PRO A 121 19.33 9.02 5.38
CA PRO A 121 18.24 9.67 6.09
C PRO A 121 17.27 10.36 5.14
N ILE A 122 15.97 10.28 5.45
CA ILE A 122 14.94 11.07 4.77
C ILE A 122 14.45 12.20 5.68
N PRO A 123 13.99 13.33 5.11
CA PRO A 123 13.41 14.42 5.91
C PRO A 123 12.25 13.91 6.76
N SER A 124 12.17 14.35 8.01
CA SER A 124 11.08 13.95 8.91
C SER A 124 9.75 14.59 8.50
N ALA A 125 8.67 13.80 8.53
CA ALA A 125 7.30 14.26 8.32
C ALA A 125 6.58 14.48 9.67
N GLY A 126 7.16 15.34 10.53
CA GLY A 126 6.65 15.56 11.89
C GLY A 126 6.77 14.32 12.79
N GLY A 127 7.71 13.43 12.48
CA GLY A 127 7.90 12.15 13.16
C GLY A 127 6.92 11.06 12.78
N ARG A 128 6.00 11.26 11.84
CA ARG A 128 5.18 10.16 11.29
C ARG A 128 6.05 9.24 10.44
N GLN A 129 5.69 7.96 10.37
CA GLN A 129 6.48 7.00 9.59
C GLN A 129 6.15 7.15 8.09
N HIS A 130 7.15 7.26 7.23
CA HIS A 130 6.96 7.05 5.80
C HIS A 130 6.63 5.58 5.53
N TYR A 131 5.44 5.29 5.01
CA TYR A 131 4.97 3.92 4.77
C TYR A 131 5.24 3.46 3.33
N VAL A 132 4.84 4.29 2.36
CA VAL A 132 5.03 4.02 0.93
C VAL A 132 5.04 5.34 0.15
N ARG A 133 5.76 5.38 -0.98
CA ARG A 133 5.67 6.51 -1.91
C ARG A 133 4.31 6.51 -2.60
N TRP A 134 3.73 7.69 -2.74
CA TRP A 134 2.49 7.87 -3.47
C TRP A 134 2.69 7.55 -4.95
N THR A 135 3.65 8.19 -5.60
CA THR A 135 4.04 7.85 -6.97
C THR A 135 4.92 6.61 -6.93
N ILE A 136 4.47 5.52 -7.54
CA ILE A 136 5.19 4.25 -7.52
C ILE A 136 6.42 4.36 -8.43
N PRO A 137 7.65 4.24 -7.90
CA PRO A 137 8.83 4.31 -8.73
C PRO A 137 8.94 3.08 -9.64
N THR A 138 9.60 3.23 -10.79
CA THR A 138 9.89 2.11 -11.70
C THR A 138 10.98 1.17 -11.20
N THR A 139 11.65 1.54 -10.09
CA THR A 139 12.68 0.74 -9.42
C THR A 139 12.27 0.52 -7.97
N GLY A 140 12.62 -0.64 -7.42
CA GLY A 140 12.32 -0.93 -6.02
C GLY A 140 13.16 -0.09 -5.07
N TYR A 141 12.65 0.12 -3.86
CA TYR A 141 13.33 0.86 -2.81
C TYR A 141 13.10 0.21 -1.44
N CYS A 142 13.89 0.61 -0.45
CA CYS A 142 13.78 0.14 0.92
C CYS A 142 13.64 1.29 1.92
N LEU A 143 12.73 1.15 2.88
CA LEU A 143 12.55 2.03 4.03
C LEU A 143 12.99 1.28 5.28
N ASP A 144 13.75 1.94 6.14
CA ASP A 144 14.15 1.44 7.46
C ASP A 144 13.83 2.50 8.51
N ALA A 145 12.80 2.25 9.30
CA ALA A 145 12.29 3.16 10.31
C ALA A 145 12.48 2.55 11.71
N THR A 146 12.91 3.36 12.66
CA THR A 146 12.92 3.01 14.09
C THR A 146 12.20 4.09 14.87
N GLY A 147 11.45 3.71 15.90
CA GLY A 147 10.65 4.67 16.65
C GLY A 147 9.97 4.09 17.86
N THR A 148 8.94 4.80 18.32
CA THR A 148 8.09 4.39 19.43
C THR A 148 6.62 4.48 19.11
N ILE A 149 5.82 3.61 19.72
CA ILE A 149 4.36 3.70 19.78
C ILE A 149 3.96 3.98 21.23
N LYS A 150 3.13 4.99 21.46
CA LYS A 150 2.69 5.42 22.80
C LYS A 150 1.21 5.79 22.82
N PRO A 151 0.45 5.46 23.87
CA PRO A 151 -0.84 6.07 24.08
C PRO A 151 -0.69 7.58 24.32
N PRO A 152 -1.73 8.40 24.05
CA PRO A 152 -1.66 9.85 24.26
C PRO A 152 -1.30 10.28 25.68
N ASN A 153 -1.62 9.46 26.69
CA ASN A 153 -1.26 9.70 28.09
C ASN A 153 0.20 9.30 28.42
N GLY A 154 0.93 8.69 27.49
CA GLY A 154 2.32 8.26 27.65
C GLY A 154 2.54 7.10 28.62
N SER A 155 1.50 6.37 29.05
CA SER A 155 1.61 5.38 30.13
C SER A 155 2.46 4.15 29.78
N THR A 156 2.59 3.83 28.50
CA THR A 156 3.42 2.74 27.99
C THR A 156 4.23 3.23 26.79
N THR A 157 5.33 2.56 26.49
CA THR A 157 6.11 2.84 25.28
C THR A 157 6.53 1.51 24.70
N VAL A 158 6.18 1.31 23.44
CA VAL A 158 6.69 0.22 22.61
C VAL A 158 7.76 0.80 21.72
N ASN A 159 8.96 0.22 21.70
CA ASN A 159 10.00 0.52 20.73
C ASN A 159 9.82 -0.38 19.52
N PHE A 160 9.96 0.16 18.31
CA PHE A 160 9.82 -0.63 17.09
C PHE A 160 10.92 -0.35 16.08
N ARG A 161 11.12 -1.31 15.18
CA ARG A 161 11.76 -1.12 13.88
C ARG A 161 10.86 -1.69 12.79
N HIS A 162 10.70 -0.96 11.71
CA HIS A 162 9.95 -1.36 10.54
C HIS A 162 10.86 -1.26 9.31
N LEU A 163 11.19 -2.40 8.72
CA LEU A 163 11.92 -2.47 7.46
C LEU A 163 10.96 -2.88 6.35
N GLN A 164 10.83 -2.05 5.32
CA GLN A 164 9.95 -2.30 4.18
C GLN A 164 10.77 -2.26 2.90
N LYS A 165 10.54 -3.20 1.99
CA LYS A 165 11.00 -3.14 0.61
C LYS A 165 9.79 -3.08 -0.29
N TRP A 166 9.77 -2.11 -1.18
CA TRP A 166 8.71 -1.94 -2.16
C TRP A 166 9.25 -2.25 -3.55
N LEU A 167 8.58 -3.14 -4.27
CA LEU A 167 8.91 -3.49 -5.65
C LEU A 167 7.95 -2.80 -6.63
N PRO A 168 8.45 -2.43 -7.83
CA PRO A 168 7.65 -1.74 -8.84
C PRO A 168 6.54 -2.64 -9.40
N PRO A 169 5.63 -2.09 -10.23
CA PRO A 169 4.57 -2.86 -10.85
C PRO A 169 5.10 -4.05 -11.66
N HIS A 170 4.55 -5.24 -11.43
CA HIS A 170 4.89 -6.47 -12.15
C HIS A 170 3.65 -7.34 -12.39
N PRO A 171 3.68 -8.25 -13.39
CA PRO A 171 2.64 -9.25 -13.56
C PRO A 171 2.54 -10.14 -12.33
N CYS A 172 1.32 -10.47 -11.93
CA CYS A 172 1.02 -11.35 -10.81
C CYS A 172 -0.28 -12.12 -11.06
N SER A 173 -0.52 -13.16 -10.27
CA SER A 173 -1.74 -13.95 -10.27
C SER A 173 -1.86 -14.71 -8.96
N ASN A 174 -3.08 -15.00 -8.54
CA ASN A 174 -3.36 -15.91 -7.45
C ASN A 174 -4.30 -17.04 -7.95
N PRO A 175 -4.78 -17.96 -7.09
CA PRO A 175 -5.69 -19.03 -7.52
C PRO A 175 -7.02 -18.55 -8.12
N TYR A 176 -7.48 -17.35 -7.78
CA TYR A 176 -8.81 -16.82 -8.13
C TYR A 176 -8.77 -15.74 -9.23
N TYR A 177 -7.65 -15.03 -9.35
CA TYR A 177 -7.47 -13.91 -10.29
C TYR A 177 -6.18 -14.10 -11.10
N LYS A 178 -6.31 -13.99 -12.42
CA LYS A 178 -5.20 -14.13 -13.38
C LYS A 178 -4.87 -12.79 -14.05
N SER A 179 -3.65 -12.68 -14.56
CA SER A 179 -3.19 -11.56 -15.39
C SER A 179 -3.37 -10.19 -14.73
N GLN A 180 -3.04 -10.10 -13.44
CA GLN A 180 -3.08 -8.85 -12.69
C GLN A 180 -1.73 -8.13 -12.78
N THR A 181 -1.74 -6.84 -12.47
CA THR A 181 -0.52 -6.08 -12.18
C THR A 181 -0.49 -5.82 -10.68
N CYS A 182 0.62 -6.15 -10.03
CA CYS A 182 0.79 -5.95 -8.59
C CYS A 182 1.98 -5.05 -8.31
N ILE A 183 1.92 -4.37 -7.17
CA ILE A 183 3.11 -3.94 -6.43
C ILE A 183 3.31 -4.89 -5.26
N THR A 184 4.57 -5.06 -4.84
CA THR A 184 4.92 -5.93 -3.72
C THR A 184 5.52 -5.14 -2.59
N GLN A 185 5.06 -5.43 -1.38
CA GLN A 185 5.69 -5.04 -0.14
C GLN A 185 6.30 -6.29 0.51
N TYR A 186 7.61 -6.28 0.74
CA TYR A 186 8.23 -7.15 1.75
C TYR A 186 8.42 -6.33 3.01
N GLU A 187 7.97 -6.82 4.16
CA GLU A 187 8.16 -6.12 5.42
C GLU A 187 8.66 -7.02 6.52
N GLN A 188 9.39 -6.39 7.43
CA GLN A 188 9.82 -6.96 8.69
C GLN A 188 9.55 -5.97 9.81
N TRP A 189 9.02 -6.50 10.91
CA TRP A 189 8.65 -5.71 12.07
C TRP A 189 9.29 -6.29 13.33
N TRP A 190 10.02 -5.46 14.05
CA TRP A 190 10.56 -5.76 15.37
C TRP A 190 9.92 -4.82 16.38
N ASP A 191 9.53 -5.34 17.54
CA ASP A 191 9.09 -4.53 18.66
C ASP A 191 9.34 -5.21 20.00
N ASP A 192 9.02 -4.51 21.10
CA ASP A 192 9.06 -5.00 22.48
C ASP A 192 7.69 -4.92 23.21
N ASN A 193 6.58 -5.04 22.48
CA ASN A 193 5.24 -4.92 23.04
C ASN A 193 4.88 -6.14 23.92
N GLN A 194 5.07 -6.02 25.23
CA GLN A 194 4.83 -7.08 26.21
C GLN A 194 5.73 -8.31 26.04
N HIS A 195 6.87 -8.14 25.38
CA HIS A 195 7.92 -9.15 25.22
C HIS A 195 9.29 -8.48 25.01
N PRO A 196 10.42 -9.20 25.12
CA PRO A 196 11.72 -8.66 24.74
C PRO A 196 11.74 -8.20 23.28
N TYR A 197 12.58 -7.21 22.98
CA TYR A 197 12.72 -6.69 21.61
C TYR A 197 13.16 -7.78 20.63
N ALA A 198 12.28 -8.14 19.69
CA ALA A 198 12.51 -9.24 18.76
C ALA A 198 11.71 -9.07 17.46
N LEU A 199 12.10 -9.81 16.42
CA LEU A 199 11.38 -9.87 15.15
C LEU A 199 10.02 -10.56 15.36
N GLN A 200 8.94 -9.83 15.13
CA GLN A 200 7.56 -10.32 15.28
C GLN A 200 6.91 -10.67 13.94
N LEU A 201 7.32 -10.02 12.85
CA LEU A 201 6.72 -10.23 11.54
C LEU A 201 7.79 -10.27 10.46
N THR A 202 7.61 -11.17 9.51
CA THR A 202 8.25 -11.10 8.19
C THR A 202 7.24 -11.61 7.18
N ARG A 203 6.80 -10.73 6.28
CA ARG A 203 5.82 -11.09 5.25
C ARG A 203 6.12 -10.40 3.92
N THR A 204 5.68 -11.05 2.85
CA THR A 204 5.57 -10.47 1.51
C THR A 204 4.11 -10.39 1.15
N VAL A 205 3.63 -9.20 0.81
CA VAL A 205 2.25 -8.94 0.43
C VAL A 205 2.24 -8.31 -0.95
N GLU A 206 1.47 -8.89 -1.86
CA GLU A 206 1.16 -8.25 -3.13
C GLU A 206 -0.15 -7.48 -3.02
N LEU A 207 -0.20 -6.29 -3.63
CA LEU A 207 -1.42 -5.51 -3.81
C LEU A 207 -1.70 -5.51 -5.30
N ALA A 208 -2.87 -5.98 -5.71
CA ALA A 208 -3.24 -6.01 -7.12
C ALA A 208 -4.00 -4.74 -7.49
N ARG A 209 -3.63 -4.17 -8.63
CA ARG A 209 -4.26 -2.98 -9.19
C ARG A 209 -5.77 -3.17 -9.27
N ARG A 210 -6.52 -2.21 -8.74
CA ARG A 210 -8.00 -2.20 -8.64
C ARG A 210 -8.64 -3.28 -7.75
N LEU A 211 -7.87 -4.13 -7.08
CA LEU A 211 -8.40 -5.11 -6.14
C LEU A 211 -8.13 -4.72 -4.68
N GLY A 212 -7.02 -4.03 -4.42
CA GLY A 212 -6.69 -3.57 -3.08
C GLY A 212 -5.60 -4.40 -2.42
N MET A 213 -5.71 -4.47 -1.09
CA MET A 213 -4.72 -5.08 -0.23
C MET A 213 -4.75 -6.62 -0.26
N ALA A 214 -3.65 -7.24 0.17
CA ALA A 214 -3.57 -8.70 0.42
C ALA A 214 -4.04 -9.57 -0.76
N PHE A 215 -3.58 -9.26 -1.98
CA PHE A 215 -3.79 -10.09 -3.16
C PHE A 215 -3.14 -11.46 -3.03
N THR A 216 -1.90 -11.46 -2.56
CA THR A 216 -1.22 -12.60 -1.97
C THR A 216 -0.59 -12.16 -0.66
N ASN A 217 -0.44 -13.08 0.28
CA ASN A 217 0.25 -12.86 1.54
C ASN A 217 1.08 -14.10 1.87
N HIS A 218 2.39 -13.92 1.94
CA HIS A 218 3.36 -14.94 2.28
C HIS A 218 4.09 -14.52 3.55
N THR A 219 3.69 -15.09 4.68
CA THR A 219 4.28 -14.80 5.99
C THR A 219 5.23 -15.92 6.39
N THR A 220 6.39 -15.56 6.97
CA THR A 220 7.41 -16.53 7.43
C THR A 220 7.72 -16.41 8.93
N VAL A 221 7.39 -15.27 9.55
CA VAL A 221 7.49 -15.04 11.00
C VAL A 221 6.16 -14.47 11.49
N PRO A 222 5.62 -14.94 12.63
CA PRO A 222 6.21 -15.93 13.56
C PRO A 222 6.08 -17.38 13.08
N LEU A 223 5.19 -17.64 12.12
CA LEU A 223 4.96 -18.95 11.53
C LEU A 223 4.87 -18.81 10.01
N THR A 224 5.30 -19.85 9.30
CA THR A 224 5.15 -19.89 7.84
C THR A 224 3.71 -20.21 7.46
N TRP A 225 3.05 -19.29 6.75
CA TRP A 225 1.72 -19.50 6.18
C TRP A 225 1.50 -18.61 4.96
N ASN A 226 0.54 -18.99 4.12
CA ASN A 226 0.20 -18.27 2.91
C ASN A 226 -1.32 -18.09 2.80
N ALA A 227 -1.74 -16.98 2.21
CA ALA A 227 -3.12 -16.77 1.83
C ALA A 227 -3.26 -15.97 0.53
N ASP A 228 -4.40 -16.17 -0.12
CA ASP A 228 -4.73 -15.54 -1.39
C ASP A 228 -6.04 -14.78 -1.28
N GLY A 229 -6.05 -13.54 -1.77
CA GLY A 229 -7.25 -12.72 -1.85
C GLY A 229 -8.29 -13.33 -2.77
N ARG A 230 -9.53 -13.48 -2.27
CA ARG A 230 -10.60 -14.19 -2.98
C ARG A 230 -11.83 -13.33 -3.26
N TYR A 231 -12.20 -12.47 -2.32
CA TYR A 231 -13.35 -11.59 -2.46
C TYR A 231 -12.93 -10.14 -2.24
N TYR A 232 -13.44 -9.26 -3.09
CA TYR A 232 -13.18 -7.83 -3.06
C TYR A 232 -14.50 -7.09 -3.27
N TRP A 233 -14.68 -6.02 -2.51
CA TRP A 233 -15.89 -5.20 -2.52
C TRP A 233 -15.53 -3.73 -2.66
N HIS A 234 -16.30 -3.04 -3.49
CA HIS A 234 -16.28 -1.59 -3.66
C HIS A 234 -17.70 -1.07 -3.39
N TYR A 235 -17.83 0.03 -2.66
CA TYR A 235 -19.10 0.61 -2.25
C TYR A 235 -19.31 2.02 -2.78
#